data_AF-A0A961YY03-F1
#
_entry.id   AF-A0A961YY03-F1
#
_cell.length_a   1.000
_cell.length_b   1.000
_cell.length_c   1.000
_cell.angle_alpha   90.00
_cell.angle_beta   90.00
_cell.angle_gamma   90.00
#
_symmetry.space_group_name_H-M   'P 1'
#
loop_
_entity.id
_entity.type
_entity.pdbx_description
1 polymer ?
#
loop_
_entity_poly.entity_id
_entity_poly.type
_entity_poly.pdbx_seq_one_letter_code
_entity_poly.pdbx_strand_id
1 'polypeptide(L)'
;MFSGAGLFHDGLMFALIVDDVLYLKADSEAEVRFEEEGCQPFAYRGKTRQVKLGYWRAPERLYDDPELMADWARSAIAVARRAYAAAPAKKKSSRKAAPVKKRHTSQSTRTR
;
A
#
# COMPACT_ATOMS: atom_id res chain seq x y z
N MET A 1 6.82 -13.57 -9.24
CA MET A 1 6.86 -13.69 -7.77
C MET A 1 6.56 -12.30 -7.24
N PHE A 2 5.42 -12.07 -6.58
CA PHE A 2 5.17 -10.80 -5.89
C PHE A 2 5.47 -11.04 -4.42
N SER A 3 6.71 -10.75 -4.01
CA SER A 3 7.14 -10.84 -2.61
C SER A 3 6.66 -9.60 -1.87
N GLY A 4 5.34 -9.48 -1.72
CA GLY A 4 4.74 -8.35 -1.03
C GLY A 4 4.17 -8.75 0.34
N ALA A 5 4.21 -7.83 1.30
CA ALA A 5 3.64 -7.98 2.64
C ALA A 5 2.66 -6.83 2.93
N GLY A 6 1.50 -7.12 3.51
CA GLY A 6 0.57 -6.09 3.99
C GLY A 6 0.73 -5.87 5.48
N LEU A 7 0.76 -4.62 5.94
CA LEU A 7 0.79 -4.26 7.35
C LEU A 7 -0.60 -3.82 7.82
N PHE A 8 -1.01 -4.39 8.95
CA PHE A 8 -2.33 -4.19 9.54
C PHE A 8 -2.21 -3.73 10.99
N HIS A 9 -3.06 -2.79 11.38
CA HIS A 9 -3.23 -2.34 12.75
C HIS A 9 -4.72 -2.34 13.08
N ASP A 10 -5.12 -3.02 14.16
CA ASP A 10 -6.54 -3.24 14.52
C ASP A 10 -7.41 -3.78 13.38
N GLY A 11 -6.83 -4.64 12.53
CA GLY A 11 -7.52 -5.19 11.35
C GLY A 11 -7.66 -4.23 10.17
N LEU A 12 -7.13 -3.01 10.26
CA LEU A 12 -7.08 -2.03 9.18
C LEU A 12 -5.72 -2.04 8.48
N MET A 13 -5.73 -2.16 7.16
CA MET A 13 -4.50 -2.09 6.36
C MET A 13 -4.05 -0.64 6.23
N PHE A 14 -2.87 -0.33 6.77
CA PHE A 14 -2.31 1.03 6.75
C PHE A 14 -1.04 1.13 5.91
N ALA A 15 -0.36 0.02 5.63
CA ALA A 15 0.83 0.00 4.79
C ALA A 15 0.96 -1.33 4.03
N LEU A 16 1.78 -1.34 2.99
CA LEU A 16 2.15 -2.54 2.25
C LEU A 16 3.58 -2.41 1.74
N ILE A 17 4.29 -3.52 1.65
CA ILE A 17 5.62 -3.62 1.08
C ILE A 17 5.49 -4.44 -0.19
N VAL A 18 6.00 -3.94 -1.32
CA VAL A 18 6.03 -4.65 -2.61
C VAL A 18 7.35 -4.29 -3.29
N ASP A 19 8.04 -5.30 -3.84
CA ASP A 19 9.34 -5.13 -4.51
C ASP A 19 10.36 -4.37 -3.63
N ASP A 20 10.41 -4.74 -2.34
CA ASP A 20 11.23 -4.11 -1.28
C ASP A 20 10.99 -2.61 -1.06
N VAL A 21 9.85 -2.10 -1.54
CA VAL A 21 9.43 -0.70 -1.33
C VAL A 21 8.27 -0.66 -0.35
N LEU A 22 8.43 0.12 0.73
CA LEU A 22 7.34 0.43 1.66
C LEU A 22 6.41 1.49 1.06
N TYR A 23 5.12 1.19 1.10
CA TYR A 23 4.04 2.08 0.72
C TYR A 23 3.10 2.32 1.91
N LEU A 24 2.85 3.58 2.22
CA LEU A 24 1.97 4.02 3.30
C LEU A 24 0.65 4.51 2.75
N LYS A 25 -0.43 4.30 3.51
CA LYS A 25 -1.76 4.82 3.15
C LYS A 25 -1.82 6.33 3.36
N ALA A 26 -2.32 7.05 2.37
CA ALA A 26 -2.50 8.50 2.40
C ALA A 26 -3.97 8.86 2.08
N ASP A 27 -4.52 9.88 2.75
CA ASP A 27 -5.72 10.60 2.34
C ASP A 27 -5.32 11.86 1.56
N SER A 28 -6.28 12.57 1.00
CA SER A 28 -6.03 13.76 0.17
C SER A 28 -5.16 14.84 0.86
N GLU A 29 -5.17 14.92 2.20
CA GLU A 29 -4.29 15.83 2.95
C GLU A 29 -2.86 15.27 3.01
N ALA A 30 -2.71 13.98 3.32
CA ALA A 30 -1.41 13.33 3.33
C ALA A 30 -0.78 13.24 1.93
N GLU A 31 -1.57 13.11 0.86
CA GLU A 31 -1.06 13.08 -0.53
C GLU A 31 -0.25 14.32 -0.85
N VAL A 32 -0.70 15.51 -0.44
CA VAL A 32 0.04 16.77 -0.62
C VAL A 32 1.40 16.70 0.04
N ARG A 33 1.47 16.17 1.27
CA ARG A 33 2.73 16.01 2.00
C ARG A 33 3.68 15.03 1.30
N PHE A 34 3.15 13.98 0.65
CA PHE A 34 3.98 13.07 -0.14
C PHE A 34 4.45 13.70 -1.46
N GLU A 35 3.62 14.52 -2.10
CA GLU A 35 3.99 15.26 -3.31
C GLU A 35 5.09 16.29 -3.05
N GLU A 36 5.04 17.01 -1.93
CA GLU A 36 6.09 17.94 -1.49
C GLU A 36 7.44 17.25 -1.30
N GLU A 37 7.43 16.01 -0.82
CA GLU A 37 8.62 15.16 -0.68
C GLU A 37 9.08 14.52 -2.00
N GLY A 38 8.38 14.78 -3.11
CA GLY A 38 8.66 14.18 -4.42
C GLY A 38 8.38 12.68 -4.47
N CYS A 39 7.57 12.15 -3.54
CA CYS A 39 7.23 10.73 -3.50
C CYS A 39 6.21 10.37 -4.58
N GLN A 40 6.25 9.11 -5.04
CA GLN A 40 5.36 8.65 -6.11
C GLN A 40 4.16 7.87 -5.55
N PRO A 41 2.94 8.12 -6.08
CA PRO A 41 1.78 7.32 -5.72
C PRO A 41 1.92 5.91 -6.31
N PHE A 42 1.49 4.92 -5.53
CA PHE A 42 1.34 3.56 -6.01
C PHE A 42 0.19 3.49 -7.03
N ALA A 43 0.55 3.42 -8.30
CA ALA A 43 -0.37 3.25 -9.40
C ALA A 43 -0.35 1.79 -9.85
N TYR A 44 -1.45 1.05 -9.59
CA TYR A 44 -1.62 -0.26 -10.18
C TYR A 44 -2.38 -0.15 -11.50
N ARG A 45 -1.80 -0.68 -12.58
CA ARG A 45 -2.47 -0.80 -13.87
C ARG A 45 -3.42 -1.99 -13.81
N GLY A 46 -4.68 -1.74 -13.47
CA GLY A 46 -5.73 -2.74 -13.59
C GLY A 46 -5.96 -3.15 -15.05
N LYS A 47 -6.59 -4.31 -15.26
CA LYS A 47 -6.89 -4.89 -16.59
C LYS A 47 -7.60 -3.95 -17.57
N THR A 48 -8.23 -2.89 -17.07
CA THR A 48 -9.04 -1.98 -17.89
C THR A 48 -8.86 -0.50 -17.51
N ARG A 49 -8.41 -0.19 -16.28
CA ARG A 49 -8.19 1.17 -15.77
C ARG A 49 -7.06 1.21 -14.74
N GLN A 50 -6.34 2.32 -14.70
CA GLN A 50 -5.37 2.63 -13.65
C GLN A 50 -6.13 3.00 -12.38
N VAL A 51 -5.85 2.29 -11.28
CA VAL A 51 -6.48 2.54 -9.99
C VAL A 51 -5.42 3.08 -9.04
N LYS A 52 -5.61 4.31 -8.56
CA LYS A 52 -4.86 4.87 -7.44
C LYS A 52 -5.50 4.33 -6.16
N LEU A 53 -4.75 3.55 -5.39
CA LEU A 53 -5.25 2.90 -4.18
C LEU A 53 -5.04 3.76 -2.91
N GLY A 54 -4.56 5.00 -3.05
CA GLY A 54 -4.22 5.88 -1.93
C GLY A 54 -3.04 5.35 -1.12
N TYR A 55 -2.08 4.70 -1.78
CA TYR A 55 -0.82 4.27 -1.18
C TYR A 55 0.31 5.04 -1.86
N TRP A 56 1.26 5.51 -1.08
CA TRP A 56 2.38 6.33 -1.53
C TRP A 56 3.68 5.76 -1.03
N ARG A 57 4.73 5.84 -1.86
CA ARG A 57 6.06 5.37 -1.48
C ARG A 57 6.54 6.16 -0.26
N ALA A 58 7.05 5.45 0.74
CA ALA A 58 7.68 6.06 1.89
C ALA A 58 8.93 6.85 1.45
N PRO A 59 9.07 8.14 1.81
CA PRO A 59 10.27 8.91 1.51
C PRO A 59 11.52 8.25 2.11
N GLU A 60 12.64 8.33 1.39
CA GLU A 60 13.85 7.58 1.73
C GLU A 60 14.43 7.97 3.10
N ARG A 61 14.28 9.24 3.49
CA ARG A 61 14.66 9.74 4.83
C ARG A 61 13.97 9.01 5.99
N LEU A 62 12.82 8.39 5.75
CA LEU A 62 12.12 7.64 6.80
C LEU A 62 12.86 6.36 7.17
N TYR A 63 13.68 5.81 6.28
CA TYR A 63 14.49 4.63 6.60
C TYR A 63 15.65 4.97 7.54
N ASP A 64 16.11 6.22 7.54
CA ASP A 64 17.21 6.68 8.39
C ASP A 64 16.74 7.12 9.80
N ASP A 65 15.46 7.50 9.94
CA ASP A 65 14.88 7.98 11.19
C ASP A 65 13.65 7.14 11.61
N PRO A 66 13.80 6.24 12.59
CA PRO A 66 12.71 5.38 13.05
C PRO A 66 11.59 6.15 13.77
N GLU A 67 11.88 7.30 14.40
CA GLU A 67 10.86 8.12 15.06
C GLU A 67 9.99 8.80 14.00
N LEU A 68 10.61 9.36 12.95
CA LEU A 68 9.86 9.86 11.80
C LEU A 68 9.05 8.74 11.13
N MET A 69 9.63 7.56 10.94
CA MET A 69 8.86 6.42 10.39
C MET A 69 7.63 6.11 11.24
N ALA A 70 7.75 6.12 12.57
CA ALA A 70 6.64 5.89 13.47
C ALA A 70 5.55 6.98 13.34
N ASP A 71 5.92 8.25 13.19
CA ASP A 71 4.96 9.35 12.98
C ASP A 71 4.18 9.22 11.67
N TRP A 72 4.87 8.84 10.60
CA TRP A 72 4.24 8.61 9.31
C TRP A 72 3.34 7.36 9.35
N ALA A 73 3.76 6.30 10.05
CA ALA A 73 2.92 5.13 10.29
C ALA A 73 1.66 5.47 11.12
N ARG A 74 1.80 6.26 12.19
CA ARG A 74 0.67 6.77 13.00
C ARG A 74 -0.30 7.57 12.14
N SER A 75 0.22 8.43 11.27
CA SER A 75 -0.59 9.20 10.31
C SER A 75 -1.36 8.26 9.36
N ALA A 76 -0.70 7.27 8.78
CA ALA A 76 -1.34 6.28 7.90
C ALA A 76 -2.41 5.44 8.62
N ILE A 77 -2.21 5.10 9.89
CA ILE A 77 -3.22 4.43 10.73
C ILE A 77 -4.44 5.35 10.94
N ALA A 78 -4.21 6.64 11.24
CA ALA A 78 -5.30 7.61 11.39
C ALA A 78 -6.11 7.74 10.09
N VAL A 79 -5.44 7.78 8.93
CA VAL A 79 -6.08 7.76 7.60
C VAL A 79 -6.89 6.49 7.40
N ALA A 80 -6.33 5.31 7.71
CA ALA A 80 -7.04 4.04 7.58
C ALA A 80 -8.30 4.00 8.46
N ARG A 81 -8.23 4.54 9.68
CA ARG A 81 -9.37 4.67 10.59
C ARG A 81 -10.42 5.64 10.06
N ARG A 82 -10.04 6.81 9.56
CA ARG A 82 -10.96 7.78 8.93
C ARG A 82 -11.65 7.16 7.72
N ALA A 83 -10.91 6.49 6.85
CA ALA A 83 -11.46 5.81 5.68
C ALA A 83 -12.45 4.69 6.06
N TYR A 84 -12.16 3.96 7.15
CA TYR A 84 -13.08 2.97 7.69
C TYR A 84 -14.36 3.60 8.27
N ALA A 85 -14.23 4.71 9.01
CA ALA A 85 -15.36 5.42 9.61
C ALA A 85 -16.24 6.14 8.57
N ALA A 86 -15.65 6.70 7.51
CA ALA A 86 -16.35 7.40 6.43
C ALA A 86 -17.01 6.44 5.42
N ALA A 87 -16.70 5.14 5.47
CA ALA A 87 -17.36 4.17 4.60
C ALA A 87 -18.81 3.97 5.05
N PRO A 88 -19.83 4.23 4.19
CA PRO A 88 -21.22 3.93 4.54
C PRO A 88 -21.34 2.44 4.86
N ALA A 89 -22.17 2.09 5.86
CA ALA A 89 -22.31 0.77 6.50
C ALA A 89 -22.65 -0.42 5.58
N LYS A 90 -22.57 -0.27 4.25
CA LYS A 90 -22.67 -1.34 3.26
C LYS A 90 -21.36 -1.50 2.48
N LYS A 91 -20.39 -2.16 3.11
CA LYS A 91 -19.67 -3.32 2.57
C LYS A 91 -18.69 -3.81 3.62
N LYS A 92 -19.16 -4.73 4.47
CA LYS A 92 -18.32 -5.75 5.09
C LYS A 92 -17.46 -6.36 3.99
N SER A 93 -16.22 -5.92 3.95
CA SER A 93 -15.20 -6.44 3.08
C SER A 93 -13.90 -6.25 3.86
N SER A 94 -13.49 -7.08 4.82
CA SER A 94 -13.48 -8.56 4.81
C SER A 94 -13.68 -9.22 3.44
N ARG A 95 -13.25 -8.58 2.35
CA ARG A 95 -12.74 -9.33 1.22
C ARG A 95 -11.40 -9.78 1.71
N LYS A 96 -11.48 -10.94 2.37
CA LYS A 96 -10.57 -12.06 2.24
C LYS A 96 -9.19 -11.58 1.85
N ALA A 97 -8.22 -11.77 2.75
CA ALA A 97 -6.88 -12.16 2.31
C ALA A 97 -7.09 -13.05 1.08
N ALA A 98 -6.89 -12.47 -0.11
CA ALA A 98 -7.18 -13.18 -1.33
C ALA A 98 -6.26 -14.40 -1.23
N PRO A 99 -6.78 -15.63 -1.35
CA PRO A 99 -5.88 -16.76 -1.38
C PRO A 99 -4.96 -16.44 -2.53
N VAL A 100 -3.68 -16.23 -2.24
CA VAL A 100 -2.65 -16.05 -3.25
C VAL A 100 -2.68 -17.36 -4.01
N LYS A 101 -3.51 -17.40 -5.06
CA LYS A 101 -3.64 -18.51 -5.98
C LYS A 101 -2.29 -18.60 -6.63
N LYS A 102 -1.47 -19.51 -6.10
CA LYS A 102 -0.25 -20.04 -6.71
C LYS A 102 -0.61 -20.40 -8.15
N ARG A 103 -0.36 -19.49 -9.09
CA ARG A 103 -0.41 -19.81 -10.52
C ARG A 103 1.03 -19.94 -10.97
N HIS A 104 1.36 -21.18 -11.31
CA HIS A 104 2.56 -21.59 -12.03
C HIS A 104 2.85 -20.56 -13.15
N THR A 105 4.07 -20.02 -13.14
CA THR A 105 4.64 -19.39 -14.33
C THR A 105 5.89 -20.15 -14.67
N SER A 106 5.79 -20.92 -15.74
CA SER A 106 6.90 -21.50 -16.46
C SER A 106 7.79 -20.39 -17.03
N GLN A 107 9.10 -20.54 -16.91
CA GLN A 107 10.10 -20.03 -17.84
C GLN A 107 11.02 -21.24 -18.10
N SER A 108 11.11 -21.83 -19.29
CA SER A 108 11.46 -21.32 -20.62
C SER A 108 12.90 -20.79 -20.72
N THR A 109 13.80 -21.64 -21.21
CA THR A 109 15.02 -21.32 -22.00
C THR A 109 15.38 -22.61 -22.76
N ARG A 110 15.04 -22.76 -24.05
CA ARG A 110 15.72 -22.24 -25.26
C ARG A 110 17.15 -22.76 -25.46
N THR A 111 17.28 -23.73 -26.38
CA THR A 111 18.30 -23.84 -27.44
C THR A 111 19.79 -23.76 -27.05
N ARG A 112 20.48 -24.91 -27.08
CA ARG A 112 21.46 -25.26 -28.13
C ARG A 112 21.71 -26.77 -28.12
#